data_AF-A0A931ZZU2-F1
#
_entry.id   AF-A0A931ZZU2-F1
#
_cell.length_a   1.000
_cell.length_b   1.000
_cell.length_c   1.000
_cell.angle_alpha   90.00
_cell.angle_beta   90.00
_cell.angle_gamma   90.00
#
_symmetry.space_group_name_H-M   'P 1'
#
loop_
_entity.id
_entity.type
_entity.pdbx_description
1 polymer ?
#
loop_
_entity_poly.entity_id
_entity_poly.type
_entity_poly.pdbx_seq_one_letter_code
_entity_poly.pdbx_strand_id
1 'polypeptide(L)'
;MSQLVLARGVTKRSFLRRFIPNVEVGPYFLVSSLVIFVVLITVVTLMFSTRQVTKGYVLNELESQHQDLVKQSEQREMEISTVRSLQFIQDSKRARRMVRPGNVVYVSAEAAIASR
;
A
#
# COMPACT_ATOMS: atom_id res chain seq x y z
N MET A 1 -30.38 60.54 30.25
CA MET A 1 -29.54 60.02 31.34
C MET A 1 -29.02 58.65 30.94
N SER A 2 -27.86 58.59 30.30
CA SER A 2 -27.25 57.33 29.84
C SER A 2 -26.34 56.80 30.95
N GLN A 3 -26.67 55.63 31.49
CA GLN A 3 -25.83 54.94 32.46
C GLN A 3 -24.64 54.31 31.74
N LEU A 4 -23.46 54.73 32.17
CA LEU A 4 -22.16 54.25 31.71
C LEU A 4 -21.96 52.83 32.26
N VAL A 5 -22.10 51.82 31.38
CA VAL A 5 -21.83 50.42 31.69
C VAL A 5 -20.31 50.24 31.78
N LEU A 6 -19.79 50.23 33.01
CA LEU A 6 -18.41 49.85 33.30
C LEU A 6 -18.22 48.36 33.00
N ALA A 7 -17.61 48.06 31.85
CA ALA A 7 -17.11 46.74 31.52
C ALA A 7 -16.01 46.34 32.52
N ARG A 8 -16.35 45.46 33.46
CA ARG A 8 -15.40 44.80 34.37
C ARG A 8 -14.40 43.98 33.54
N GLY A 9 -13.19 44.49 33.38
CA GLY A 9 -12.05 43.72 32.87
C GLY A 9 -11.77 42.54 33.80
N VAL A 10 -11.95 41.32 33.28
CA VAL A 10 -11.68 40.08 34.01
C VAL A 10 -10.18 39.83 33.99
N THR A 11 -9.50 40.24 35.05
CA THR A 11 -8.06 40.02 35.28
C THR A 11 -7.78 38.52 35.52
N LYS A 12 -7.68 37.73 34.44
CA LYS A 12 -7.30 36.30 34.44
C LYS A 12 -5.81 36.05 34.77
N ARG A 13 -5.23 36.75 35.75
CA ARG A 13 -3.80 36.60 36.14
C ARG A 13 -3.56 35.84 37.44
N SER A 14 -4.61 35.44 38.16
CA SER A 14 -4.50 34.82 39.50
C SER A 14 -4.37 33.29 39.51
N PHE A 15 -4.88 32.57 38.49
CA PHE A 15 -4.96 31.10 38.57
C PHE A 15 -3.57 30.43 38.55
N LEU A 16 -2.66 30.88 37.68
CA LEU A 16 -1.31 30.32 37.55
C LEU A 16 -0.44 30.50 38.81
N ARG A 17 -0.62 31.57 39.57
CA ARG A 17 0.13 31.79 40.83
C ARG A 17 -0.34 30.93 41.99
N ARG A 18 -1.55 30.35 41.91
CA ARG A 18 -2.10 29.49 42.97
C ARG A 18 -1.66 28.03 42.86
N PHE A 19 -1.27 27.59 41.66
CA PHE A 19 -0.79 26.22 41.41
C PHE A 19 0.72 26.06 41.60
N ILE A 20 1.48 27.15 41.69
CA ILE A 20 2.94 27.11 41.87
C ILE A 20 3.37 28.03 43.03
N PRO A 21 2.98 27.76 44.28
CA PRO A 21 3.60 28.41 45.42
C PRO A 21 4.97 27.77 45.68
N ASN A 22 6.05 28.55 45.55
CA ASN A 22 7.41 28.24 46.02
C ASN A 22 7.94 26.84 45.67
N VAL A 23 8.07 26.54 44.37
CA VAL A 23 8.90 25.40 43.94
C VAL A 23 10.36 25.83 44.04
N GLU A 24 10.98 25.57 45.19
CA GLU A 24 12.43 25.52 45.25
C GLU A 24 12.88 24.38 44.33
N VAL A 25 13.67 24.71 43.31
CA VAL A 25 14.19 23.74 42.35
C VAL A 25 15.26 22.92 43.06
N GLY A 26 14.81 21.97 43.88
CA GLY A 26 15.66 21.02 44.55
C GLY A 26 16.24 20.02 43.55
N PRO A 27 17.40 19.40 43.86
CA PRO A 27 18.04 18.41 43.00
C PRO A 27 17.11 17.24 42.63
N TYR A 28 16.17 16.87 43.52
CA TYR A 28 15.16 15.84 43.26
C TYR A 28 14.17 16.20 42.15
N PHE A 29 13.85 17.50 41.98
CA PHE A 29 12.97 17.95 40.89
C PHE A 29 13.64 17.79 39.53
N LEU A 30 14.95 18.10 39.44
CA LEU A 30 15.73 17.90 38.22
C LEU A 30 15.85 16.42 37.85
N VAL A 31 16.11 15.55 38.83
CA VAL A 31 16.19 14.11 38.58
C VAL A 31 14.83 13.55 38.16
N SER A 32 13.74 13.94 38.83
CA SER A 32 12.39 13.51 38.49
C SER A 32 11.97 13.98 37.09
N SER A 33 12.24 15.23 36.73
CA SER A 33 11.89 15.74 35.40
C SER A 33 12.68 15.03 34.29
N LEU A 34 13.96 14.70 34.54
CA LEU A 34 14.78 13.94 33.60
C LEU A 34 14.24 12.53 33.39
N VAL A 35 13.86 11.82 34.47
CA VAL A 35 13.25 10.49 34.38
C VAL A 35 11.93 10.55 33.59
N ILE A 36 11.07 11.52 33.88
CA ILE A 36 9.81 11.71 33.13
C ILE A 36 10.10 11.96 31.65
N PHE A 37 11.12 12.77 31.33
CA PHE A 37 11.48 13.08 29.95
C PHE A 37 11.97 11.85 29.20
N VAL A 38 12.82 11.03 29.82
CA VAL A 38 13.28 9.76 29.25
C VAL A 38 12.11 8.82 29.00
N VAL A 39 11.20 8.66 29.97
CA VAL A 39 10.00 7.83 29.82
C VAL A 39 9.15 8.31 28.65
N LEU A 40 8.92 9.63 28.54
CA LEU A 40 8.13 10.22 27.48
C LEU A 40 8.75 9.95 26.09
N ILE A 41 10.07 10.14 25.94
CA ILE A 41 10.79 9.82 24.70
C ILE A 41 10.66 8.33 24.36
N THR A 42 10.74 7.46 25.36
CA THR A 42 10.65 6.00 25.16
C THR A 42 9.27 5.60 24.64
N VAL A 43 8.20 6.14 25.25
CA VAL A 43 6.81 5.91 24.82
C VAL A 43 6.58 6.43 23.41
N VAL A 44 7.06 7.64 23.11
CA VAL A 44 6.96 8.23 21.76
C VAL A 44 7.65 7.34 20.74
N THR A 45 8.89 6.91 21.03
CA THR A 45 9.66 6.01 20.15
C THR A 45 8.92 4.69 19.91
N LEU A 46 8.34 4.09 20.96
CA LEU A 46 7.55 2.86 20.83
C LEU A 46 6.32 3.05 19.93
N MET A 47 5.61 4.17 20.11
CA MET A 47 4.42 4.50 19.32
C MET A 47 4.76 4.75 17.84
N PHE A 48 5.89 5.41 17.55
CA PHE A 48 6.35 5.58 16.18
C PHE A 48 6.83 4.26 15.57
N SER A 49 7.55 3.43 16.33
CA SER A 49 8.02 2.11 15.89
C SER A 49 6.85 1.19 15.53
N THR A 50 5.84 1.08 16.39
CA THR A 50 4.63 0.28 16.13
C THR A 50 3.85 0.77 14.91
N ARG A 51 3.75 2.09 14.69
CA ARG A 51 3.13 2.67 13.49
C ARG A 51 3.90 2.40 12.20
N GLN A 52 5.22 2.32 12.25
CA GLN A 52 6.03 1.98 11.08
C GLN A 52 5.82 0.51 10.68
N VAL A 53 5.75 -0.39 11.65
CA VAL A 53 5.51 -1.82 11.41
C VAL A 53 4.13 -2.04 10.78
N THR A 54 3.06 -1.45 11.32
CA THR A 54 1.70 -1.62 10.76
C THR A 54 1.57 -1.04 9.36
N LYS A 55 2.21 0.11 9.07
CA LYS A 55 2.26 0.66 7.71
C LYS A 55 3.01 -0.25 6.75
N GLY A 56 4.09 -0.90 7.19
CA GLY A 56 4.84 -1.87 6.38
C GLY A 56 3.98 -3.08 5.98
N TYR A 57 3.20 -3.62 6.92
CA TYR A 57 2.28 -4.73 6.63
C TYR A 57 1.20 -4.35 5.62
N VAL A 58 0.54 -3.21 5.84
CA VAL A 58 -0.51 -2.73 4.92
C VAL A 58 0.07 -2.44 3.53
N LEU A 59 1.27 -1.84 3.46
CA LEU A 59 1.92 -1.58 2.18
C LEU A 59 2.26 -2.87 1.43
N ASN A 60 2.82 -3.86 2.14
CA ASN A 60 3.16 -5.15 1.55
C ASN A 60 1.91 -5.92 1.07
N GLU A 61 0.80 -5.82 1.80
CA GLU A 61 -0.47 -6.41 1.38
C GLU A 61 -1.02 -5.74 0.12
N LEU A 62 -0.99 -4.40 0.05
CA LEU A 62 -1.38 -3.67 -1.17
C LEU A 62 -0.47 -4.02 -2.36
N GLU A 63 0.84 -4.15 -2.13
CA GLU A 63 1.80 -4.48 -3.19
C GLU A 63 1.59 -5.90 -3.72
N SER A 64 1.32 -6.87 -2.83
CA SER A 64 0.95 -8.23 -3.22
C SER A 64 -0.34 -8.25 -4.05
N GLN A 65 -1.38 -7.54 -3.60
CA GLN A 65 -2.64 -7.45 -4.35
C GLN A 65 -2.46 -6.80 -5.73
N HIS A 66 -1.64 -5.76 -5.81
CA HIS A 66 -1.31 -5.11 -7.07
C HIS A 66 -0.61 -6.08 -8.04
N GLN A 67 0.39 -6.83 -7.58
CA GLN A 67 1.07 -7.83 -8.39
C GLN A 67 0.12 -8.93 -8.90
N ASP A 68 -0.79 -9.40 -8.06
CA ASP A 68 -1.80 -10.39 -8.46
C ASP A 68 -2.74 -9.85 -9.54
N LEU A 69 -3.19 -8.60 -9.41
CA LEU A 69 -4.05 -7.96 -10.40
C LEU A 69 -3.33 -7.75 -11.74
N VAL A 70 -2.05 -7.34 -11.72
CA VAL A 70 -1.23 -7.20 -12.93
C VAL A 70 -1.10 -8.55 -13.63
N LYS A 71 -0.78 -9.61 -12.89
CA LYS A 71 -0.65 -10.96 -13.44
C LYS A 71 -1.96 -11.46 -14.07
N GLN A 72 -3.09 -11.20 -13.43
CA GLN A 72 -4.41 -11.53 -14.01
C GLN A 72 -4.70 -10.73 -15.29
N SER A 73 -4.29 -9.46 -15.33
CA SER A 73 -4.43 -8.63 -16.53
C SER A 73 -3.63 -9.19 -17.70
N GLU A 74 -2.35 -9.54 -17.47
CA GLU A 74 -1.48 -10.13 -18.48
C GLU A 74 -2.02 -11.46 -19.02
N GLN A 75 -2.54 -12.32 -18.15
CA GLN A 75 -3.17 -13.58 -18.56
C GLN A 75 -4.38 -13.35 -19.47
N ARG A 76 -5.28 -12.43 -19.09
CA ARG A 76 -6.46 -12.09 -19.90
C ARG A 76 -6.07 -11.47 -21.23
N GLU A 77 -5.04 -10.64 -21.26
CA GLU A 77 -4.56 -10.03 -22.49
C GLU A 77 -3.97 -11.07 -23.45
N MET A 78 -3.25 -12.07 -22.92
CA MET A 78 -2.78 -13.22 -23.69
C MET A 78 -3.94 -14.05 -24.26
N GLU A 79 -4.99 -14.32 -23.47
CA GLU A 79 -6.18 -15.03 -23.93
C GLU A 79 -6.90 -14.26 -25.05
N ILE A 80 -7.09 -12.95 -24.88
CA ILE A 80 -7.70 -12.09 -25.89
C ILE A 80 -6.87 -12.08 -27.18
N SER A 81 -5.55 -11.99 -27.06
CA SER A 81 -4.63 -12.05 -28.22
C SER A 81 -4.74 -13.38 -28.95
N THR A 82 -4.85 -14.49 -28.21
CA THR A 82 -5.03 -15.84 -28.76
C THR A 82 -6.34 -15.95 -29.52
N VAL A 83 -7.45 -15.49 -28.93
CA VAL A 83 -8.77 -15.51 -29.59
C VAL A 83 -8.76 -14.66 -30.85
N ARG A 84 -8.20 -13.44 -30.79
CA ARG A 84 -8.08 -12.56 -31.97
C ARG A 84 -7.24 -13.20 -33.07
N SER A 85 -6.15 -13.86 -32.71
CA SER A 85 -5.27 -14.55 -33.66
C SER A 85 -5.98 -15.74 -34.31
N LEU A 86 -6.72 -16.55 -33.54
CA LEU A 86 -7.52 -17.65 -34.08
C LEU A 86 -8.62 -17.16 -35.00
N GLN A 87 -9.32 -16.09 -34.62
CA GLN A 87 -10.36 -15.49 -35.44
C GLN A 87 -9.78 -14.93 -36.74
N PHE A 88 -8.63 -14.26 -36.68
CA PHE A 88 -7.91 -13.80 -37.86
C PHE A 88 -7.50 -14.96 -38.78
N ILE A 89 -7.01 -16.07 -38.21
CA ILE A 89 -6.66 -17.27 -38.98
C ILE A 89 -7.91 -17.84 -39.65
N GLN A 90 -9.01 -18.00 -38.92
CA GLN A 90 -10.28 -18.52 -39.43
C GLN A 90 -10.87 -17.67 -40.56
N ASP A 91 -10.76 -16.35 -40.46
CA ASP A 91 -11.26 -15.42 -41.48
C ASP A 91 -10.33 -15.28 -42.69
N SER A 92 -9.08 -15.74 -42.59
CA SER A 92 -8.15 -15.71 -43.72
C SER A 92 -8.68 -16.53 -44.90
N LYS A 93 -8.61 -15.94 -46.12
CA LYS A 93 -9.01 -16.61 -47.37
C LYS A 93 -8.29 -17.95 -47.59
N ARG A 94 -7.08 -18.09 -47.04
CA ARG A 94 -6.28 -19.32 -47.10
C ARG A 94 -6.88 -20.42 -46.22
N ALA A 95 -7.22 -20.11 -44.96
CA ALA A 95 -7.82 -21.07 -44.05
C ALA A 95 -9.21 -21.52 -44.50
N ARG A 96 -10.04 -20.62 -45.04
CA ARG A 96 -11.37 -20.97 -45.60
C ARG A 96 -11.31 -21.97 -46.76
N ARG A 97 -10.17 -22.07 -47.43
CA ARG A 97 -9.92 -23.03 -48.53
C ARG A 97 -9.21 -24.30 -48.05
N MET A 98 -8.85 -24.41 -46.77
CA MET A 98 -8.26 -25.63 -46.22
C MET A 98 -9.37 -26.68 -46.03
N VAL A 99 -9.13 -27.87 -46.56
CA VAL A 99 -10.00 -29.03 -46.39
C VAL A 99 -9.36 -29.95 -45.36
N ARG A 100 -10.17 -30.57 -44.50
CA ARG A 100 -9.68 -31.50 -43.49
C ARG A 100 -8.98 -32.68 -44.18
N PRO A 101 -7.72 -33.00 -43.84
CA PRO A 101 -7.03 -34.12 -44.46
C PRO A 101 -7.74 -35.43 -44.09
N GLY A 102 -8.00 -36.28 -45.09
CA GLY A 102 -8.73 -37.54 -44.90
C GLY A 102 -7.93 -38.59 -44.12
N ASN A 103 -6.61 -38.61 -44.26
CA ASN A 103 -5.70 -39.48 -43.51
C ASN A 103 -4.47 -38.67 -43.07
N VAL A 104 -4.12 -38.76 -41.79
CA VAL A 104 -2.91 -38.15 -41.24
C VAL A 104 -1.86 -39.25 -41.17
N VAL A 105 -0.87 -39.19 -42.06
CA VAL A 105 0.27 -40.12 -42.06
C VAL A 105 1.43 -39.44 -41.37
N TYR A 106 1.88 -40.01 -40.25
CA TYR A 106 3.06 -39.54 -39.54
C TYR A 106 4.30 -40.16 -40.18
N VAL A 107 5.24 -39.31 -40.62
CA VAL A 107 6.49 -39.77 -41.21
C VAL A 107 7.47 -40.06 -40.06
N SER A 108 7.80 -41.34 -39.85
CA SER A 108 8.93 -41.72 -39.01
C SER A 108 10.24 -41.46 -39.76
N ALA A 109 11.28 -41.04 -39.05
CA ALA A 109 12.57 -40.63 -39.63
C ALA A 109 13.22 -41.68 -40.55
N GLU A 110 12.88 -42.95 -40.36
CA GLU A 110 13.39 -44.08 -41.15
C GLU A 110 12.74 -44.20 -42.54
N ALA A 111 11.52 -43.69 -42.72
CA ALA A 111 10.78 -43.79 -43.98
C ALA A 111 11.04 -42.63 -44.97
N ALA A 112 11.67 -41.53 -44.52
CA ALA A 112 11.89 -40.33 -45.33
C ALA A 112 13.00 -40.50 -46.40
N ILE A 113 13.80 -41.56 -46.32
CA ILE A 113 14.98 -41.76 -47.19
C ILE A 113 14.66 -42.63 -48.43
N ALA A 114 13.51 -43.32 -48.45
CA ALA A 114 13.23 -44.35 -49.48
C ALA A 114 12.49 -43.87 -50.74
N SER A 115 12.16 -42.59 -50.90
CA SER A 115 11.36 -42.10 -52.05
C SER A 115 12.12 -41.19 -53.03
N ARG A 116 13.40 -41.48 -53.32
CA ARG A 116 14.15 -40.79 -54.37
C ARG A 116 14.59 -41.75 -55.47
#